data_AF-A0A1W9U9B1-F1
#
_entry.id   AF-A0A1W9U9B1-F1
#
_cell.length_a   1.000
_cell.length_b   1.000
_cell.length_c   1.000
_cell.angle_alpha   90.00
_cell.angle_beta   90.00
_cell.angle_gamma   90.00
#
_symmetry.space_group_name_H-M   'P 1'
#
loop_
_entity.id
_entity.type
_entity.pdbx_description
1 polymer ?
#
loop_
_entity_poly.entity_id
_entity_poly.type
_entity_poly.pdbx_seq_one_letter_code
_entity_poly.pdbx_strand_id
1 'polypeptide(L)'
;MGLMDKLRQGVVEVAEEAEKAARIGRLSTEVIGFKEQKGRILREVGQRVIAVYAEGGRTDPDFSAEWEKIQELEAEIAQREEKIEATKTGT
;
A
#
# COMPACT_ATOMS: atom_id res chain seq x y z
N MET A 1 21.95 -28.64 -26.32
CA MET A 1 22.07 -27.21 -25.96
C MET A 1 23.53 -26.89 -25.66
N GLY A 2 24.07 -25.84 -26.26
CA GLY A 2 25.45 -25.39 -26.05
C GLY A 2 25.61 -24.50 -24.82
N LEU A 3 26.86 -24.27 -24.40
CA LEU A 3 27.21 -23.38 -23.28
C LEU A 3 26.69 -21.95 -23.48
N MET A 4 26.71 -21.45 -24.72
CA MET A 4 26.21 -20.12 -25.08
C MET A 4 24.68 -20.00 -24.94
N ASP A 5 23.93 -21.08 -25.19
CA ASP A 5 22.47 -21.07 -25.02
C ASP A 5 22.09 -20.96 -23.55
N LYS A 6 22.80 -21.68 -22.67
CA LYS A 6 22.62 -21.60 -21.21
C LYS A 6 22.94 -20.21 -20.66
N LEU A 7 24.02 -19.59 -21.17
CA LEU A 7 24.37 -18.22 -20.78
C LEU A 7 23.30 -17.21 -21.21
N ARG A 8 22.77 -17.31 -22.44
CA ARG A 8 21.67 -16.45 -22.90
C ARG A 8 20.41 -16.65 -22.06
N GLN A 9 20.05 -17.89 -21.75
CA GLN A 9 18.88 -18.19 -20.93
C GLN A 9 19.03 -17.61 -19.52
N GLY A 10 20.20 -17.76 -18.88
CA GLY A 10 20.43 -17.19 -17.56
C GLY A 10 20.36 -15.66 -17.51
N VAL A 11 20.79 -14.96 -18.57
CA VAL A 11 20.67 -13.50 -18.66
C VAL A 11 19.20 -13.06 -18.76
N VAL A 12 18.38 -13.80 -19.51
CA VAL A 12 16.94 -13.51 -19.63
C VAL A 12 16.22 -13.73 -18.30
N GLU A 13 16.48 -14.86 -17.62
CA GLU A 13 15.88 -15.15 -16.30
C GLU A 13 16.23 -14.08 -15.26
N VAL A 14 17.49 -13.61 -15.23
CA VAL A 14 17.90 -12.53 -14.31
C VAL A 14 17.19 -11.21 -14.63
N ALA A 15 17.00 -10.90 -15.92
CA ALA A 15 16.30 -9.67 -16.32
C ALA A 15 14.82 -9.71 -15.93
N GLU A 16 14.15 -10.85 -16.13
CA GLU A 16 12.75 -11.05 -15.72
C GLU A 16 12.59 -10.94 -14.20
N GLU A 17 13.51 -11.52 -13.43
CA GLU A 17 13.47 -11.45 -11.96
C GLU A 17 13.72 -10.02 -11.45
N ALA A 18 14.64 -9.28 -12.09
CA ALA A 18 14.88 -7.88 -11.78
C ALA A 18 13.64 -7.01 -12.06
N GLU A 19 12.92 -7.28 -13.16
CA GLU A 19 11.69 -6.57 -13.49
C GLU A 19 10.58 -6.83 -12.46
N LYS A 20 10.39 -8.09 -12.05
CA LYS A 20 9.45 -8.47 -10.97
C LYS A 20 9.79 -7.75 -9.68
N ALA A 21 11.06 -7.78 -9.27
CA ALA A 21 11.52 -7.11 -8.06
C ALA A 21 11.27 -5.59 -8.11
N ALA A 22 11.56 -4.95 -9.24
CA ALA A 22 11.30 -3.53 -9.45
C ALA A 22 9.79 -3.20 -9.40
N ARG A 23 8.94 -4.06 -9.96
CA ARG A 23 7.48 -3.92 -9.90
C ARG A 23 6.96 -4.05 -8.48
N ILE A 24 7.39 -5.08 -7.74
CA ILE A 24 7.03 -5.29 -6.33
C ILE A 24 7.48 -4.09 -5.48
N GLY A 25 8.70 -3.58 -5.70
CA GLY A 25 9.22 -2.43 -4.98
C GLY A 25 8.38 -1.16 -5.18
N ARG A 26 7.95 -0.89 -6.42
CA ARG A 26 7.05 0.23 -6.73
C ARG A 26 5.70 0.10 -6.01
N LEU A 27 5.05 -1.05 -6.15
CA LEU A 27 3.75 -1.30 -5.49
C LEU A 27 3.86 -1.22 -3.97
N SER A 28 4.97 -1.73 -3.40
CA SER A 28 5.22 -1.67 -1.96
C SER A 28 5.38 -0.22 -1.47
N THR A 29 6.03 0.63 -2.27
CA THR A 29 6.16 2.07 -1.99
C THR A 29 4.79 2.77 -2.01
N GLU A 30 3.93 2.43 -2.97
CA GLU A 30 2.54 2.93 -3.01
C GLU A 30 1.76 2.52 -1.75
N VAL A 31 1.85 1.24 -1.35
CA VAL A 31 1.19 0.73 -0.12
C VAL A 31 1.66 1.49 1.11
N ILE A 32 2.96 1.74 1.24
CA ILE A 32 3.51 2.53 2.36
C ILE A 32 2.90 3.94 2.37
N GLY A 33 2.86 4.61 1.21
CA GLY A 33 2.27 5.94 1.08
C GLY A 33 0.80 5.98 1.50
N PHE A 34 -0.01 5.01 1.08
CA PHE A 34 -1.42 4.90 1.49
C PHE A 34 -1.57 4.61 2.99
N LYS A 35 -0.73 3.73 3.57
CA LYS A 35 -0.72 3.44 5.01
C LYS A 35 -0.37 4.68 5.83
N GLU A 36 0.61 5.48 5.39
CA GLU A 36 0.97 6.74 6.02
C GLU A 36 -0.16 7.78 5.93
N GLN A 37 -0.84 7.86 4.79
CA GLN A 37 -1.99 8.74 4.62
C GLN A 37 -3.14 8.33 5.54
N LYS A 38 -3.45 7.03 5.63
CA LYS A 38 -4.45 6.49 6.56
C LYS A 38 -4.09 6.81 8.01
N GLY A 39 -2.83 6.61 8.38
CA GLY A 39 -2.32 6.93 9.72
C GLY A 39 -2.43 8.41 10.08
N ARG A 40 -2.25 9.32 9.11
CA ARG A 40 -2.46 10.77 9.31
C ARG A 40 -3.91 11.10 9.61
N ILE A 41 -4.84 10.59 8.79
CA ILE A 41 -6.28 10.82 8.99
C ILE A 41 -6.73 10.32 10.36
N LEU A 42 -6.34 9.09 10.74
CA LEU A 42 -6.68 8.52 12.03
C LEU A 42 -6.13 9.33 13.21
N ARG A 43 -4.93 9.90 13.05
CA ARG A 43 -4.33 10.78 14.07
C ARG A 43 -5.10 12.09 14.22
N GLU A 44 -5.48 12.71 13.11
CA GLU A 44 -6.29 13.94 13.10
C GLU A 44 -7.68 13.70 13.72
N VAL A 45 -8.34 12.59 13.37
CA VAL A 45 -9.60 12.14 13.99
C VAL A 45 -9.40 11.98 15.50
N GLY A 46 -8.37 11.24 15.93
CA GLY A 46 -8.08 11.03 17.35
C GLY A 46 -7.83 12.33 18.11
N GLN A 47 -7.12 13.29 17.52
CA GLN A 47 -6.91 14.62 18.10
C GLN A 47 -8.23 15.38 18.28
N ARG A 48 -9.12 15.34 17.29
CA ARG A 48 -10.45 15.98 17.37
C ARG A 48 -11.32 15.33 18.44
N VAL A 49 -11.30 13.99 18.56
CA VAL A 49 -12.01 13.27 19.63
C VAL A 49 -11.51 13.69 21.02
N ILE A 50 -10.19 13.78 21.20
CA ILE A 50 -9.58 14.21 22.47
C ILE A 50 -9.99 15.65 22.80
N ALA A 51 -10.00 16.56 21.82
CA ALA A 51 -10.42 17.95 22.01
C ALA A 51 -11.88 18.04 22.49
N VAL A 52 -12.79 17.29 21.85
CA VAL A 52 -14.21 17.22 22.26
C VAL A 52 -14.35 16.71 23.70
N TYR A 53 -13.60 15.67 24.05
CA TYR A 53 -13.61 15.14 25.41
C TYR A 53 -13.11 16.18 26.43
N ALA A 54 -12.02 16.90 26.11
CA ALA A 54 -11.45 17.94 26.96
C ALA A 54 -12.43 19.12 27.18
N GLU A 55 -13.29 19.42 26.21
CA GLU A 55 -14.33 20.45 26.29
C GLU A 55 -15.60 19.99 27.03
N GLY A 56 -15.60 18.77 27.59
CA GLY A 56 -16.72 18.20 28.33
C GLY A 56 -17.75 17.50 27.46
N GLY A 57 -17.38 17.03 26.26
CA GLY A 57 -18.20 16.16 25.43
C GLY A 57 -19.45 16.82 24.85
N ARG A 58 -19.45 18.14 24.68
CA ARG A 58 -20.64 18.93 24.31
C ARG A 58 -21.04 18.82 22.85
N THR A 59 -20.20 18.27 21.98
CA THR A 59 -20.46 18.22 20.54
C THR A 59 -19.92 16.92 19.98
N ASP A 60 -20.75 16.14 19.29
CA ASP A 60 -20.29 14.95 18.58
C ASP A 60 -19.68 15.38 17.24
N PRO A 61 -18.38 15.15 17.01
CA PRO A 61 -17.74 15.49 15.75
C PRO A 61 -18.17 14.51 14.65
N ASP A 62 -18.57 15.06 13.50
CA ASP A 62 -18.78 14.26 12.29
C ASP A 62 -17.44 13.90 11.66
N PHE A 63 -17.27 12.60 11.36
CA PHE A 63 -16.09 12.01 10.72
C PHE A 63 -16.44 11.20 9.47
N SER A 64 -17.65 11.36 8.93
CA SER A 64 -18.14 10.59 7.78
C SER A 64 -17.22 10.70 6.55
N ALA A 65 -16.75 11.90 6.24
CA ALA A 65 -15.83 12.14 5.12
C ALA A 65 -14.44 11.50 5.35
N GLU A 66 -13.90 11.60 6.56
CA GLU A 66 -12.64 10.95 6.94
C GLU A 66 -12.78 9.42 6.86
N TRP A 67 -13.93 8.89 7.26
CA TRP A 67 -14.22 7.47 7.20
C TRP A 67 -14.31 6.96 5.76
N GLU A 68 -15.02 7.66 4.88
CA GLU A 68 -15.08 7.34 3.45
C GLU A 68 -13.67 7.29 2.84
N LYS A 69 -12.84 8.29 3.12
CA LYS A 69 -11.46 8.33 2.65
C LYS A 69 -10.59 7.21 3.21
N ILE A 70 -10.82 6.77 4.46
CA ILE A 70 -10.14 5.61 5.03
C ILE A 70 -10.53 4.34 4.26
N GLN A 71 -11.81 4.16 3.93
CA GLN A 71 -12.28 3.00 3.17
C GLN A 71 -11.69 2.97 1.76
N GLU A 72 -11.60 4.12 1.07
CA GLU A 72 -10.90 4.23 -0.21
C GLU A 72 -9.43 3.81 -0.11
N LEU A 73 -8.71 4.30 0.91
CA LEU A 73 -7.32 3.94 1.14
C LEU A 73 -7.14 2.45 1.45
N GLU A 74 -8.08 1.85 2.19
CA GLU A 74 -8.06 0.41 2.48
C GLU A 74 -8.28 -0.43 1.22
N ALA A 75 -9.18 -0.01 0.34
CA ALA A 75 -9.38 -0.66 -0.95
C ALA A 75 -8.14 -0.57 -1.85
N GLU A 76 -7.50 0.60 -1.92
CA GLU A 76 -6.26 0.79 -2.68
C GLU A 76 -5.11 -0.06 -2.12
N ILE A 77 -4.94 -0.11 -0.80
CA ILE A 77 -3.94 -0.96 -0.14
C ILE A 77 -4.18 -2.43 -0.48
N ALA A 78 -5.40 -2.93 -0.29
CA ALA A 78 -5.74 -4.32 -0.56
C ALA A 78 -5.47 -4.69 -2.02
N GLN A 79 -5.86 -3.83 -2.96
CA GLN A 79 -5.62 -4.05 -4.39
C GLN A 79 -4.12 -4.08 -4.74
N ARG A 80 -3.30 -3.22 -4.12
CA ARG A 80 -1.84 -3.23 -4.36
C ARG A 80 -1.18 -4.45 -3.73
N GLU A 81 -1.60 -4.85 -2.52
CA GLU A 81 -1.10 -6.06 -1.85
C GLU A 81 -1.44 -7.32 -2.66
N GLU A 82 -2.64 -7.39 -3.25
CA GLU A 82 -3.01 -8.46 -4.19
C GLU A 82 -2.10 -8.46 -5.44
N LYS A 83 -1.86 -7.29 -6.06
CA LYS A 83 -0.95 -7.17 -7.21
C LYS A 83 0.49 -7.56 -6.87
N ILE A 84 0.95 -7.27 -5.66
CA ILE A 84 2.27 -7.70 -5.18
C ILE A 84 2.31 -9.22 -5.12
N GLU A 85 1.29 -9.84 -4.53
CA GLU A 85 1.24 -11.29 -4.38
C GLU A 85 1.17 -12.00 -5.74
N ALA A 86 0.30 -11.53 -6.62
CA ALA A 86 0.21 -11.93 -8.03
C ALA A 86 1.58 -11.87 -8.74
N THR A 87 2.32 -10.77 -8.56
CA THR A 87 3.66 -10.60 -9.16
C THR A 87 4.69 -11.57 -8.58
N LYS A 88 4.60 -11.94 -7.30
CA LYS A 88 5.48 -12.96 -6.68
C LYS A 88 5.17 -14.36 -7.20
N THR A 89 3.89 -14.70 -7.33
CA THR A 89 3.44 -16.02 -7.77
C THR A 89 3.48 -16.20 -9.29
N GLY A 90 3.68 -15.12 -10.05
CA GLY A 90 3.74 -15.17 -11.51
C GLY A 90 2.38 -15.40 -12.17
N THR A 91 1.29 -15.01 -11.50
CA THR A 91 -0.12 -15.08 -11.94
C THR A 91 -0.69 -13.69 -12.07
#